data_AF-A0A965Z0X6-F1
#
_entry.id   AF-A0A965Z0X6-F1
#
_cell.length_a   1.000
_cell.length_b   1.000
_cell.length_c   1.000
_cell.angle_alpha   90.00
_cell.angle_beta   90.00
_cell.angle_gamma   90.00
#
_symmetry.space_group_name_H-M   'P 1'
#
loop_
_entity.id
_entity.type
_entity.pdbx_description
1 polymer ?
#
loop_
_entity_poly.entity_id
_entity_poly.type
_entity_poly.pdbx_seq_one_letter_code
_entity_poly.pdbx_strand_id
1 'polypeptide(L)'
;MKFALFGSMFPDRSARTEEQIGGVCLSIIRCGGELYLPESFFHSLPGHIQYRIGPFCELVETLPPVDMVLSVGGDGTFLRTAATVADSGIPVLGINTGRLGFLAAINYSDVDETMQEVMRKDFKVEERSLLKLTTDETFPPDSFNAHALNEVAVLKQDTASMLSIHAYINNDYLTSYQADGLV
;
A
#
# COMPACT_ATOMS: atom_id res chain seq x y z
N MET A 1 -11.17 -17.61 0.31
CA MET A 1 -11.05 -16.15 0.44
C MET A 1 -10.09 -15.68 -0.62
N LYS A 2 -10.36 -14.53 -1.21
CA LYS A 2 -9.57 -13.91 -2.27
C LYS A 2 -8.66 -12.85 -1.67
N PHE A 3 -7.39 -12.88 -2.03
CA PHE A 3 -6.37 -11.98 -1.53
C PHE A 3 -5.66 -11.31 -2.70
N ALA A 4 -5.49 -9.99 -2.65
CA ALA A 4 -4.49 -9.32 -3.47
C ALA A 4 -3.25 -9.05 -2.62
N LEU A 5 -2.06 -9.24 -3.16
CA LEU A 5 -0.82 -8.94 -2.45
C LEU A 5 0.00 -7.90 -3.21
N PHE A 6 0.31 -6.81 -2.51
CA PHE A 6 1.21 -5.75 -2.96
C PHE A 6 2.47 -5.81 -2.11
N GLY A 7 3.64 -5.75 -2.75
CA GLY A 7 4.91 -5.67 -2.04
C GLY A 7 5.70 -4.43 -2.43
N SER A 8 6.81 -4.21 -1.73
CA SER A 8 7.79 -3.20 -2.13
C SER A 8 8.23 -3.42 -3.58
N MET A 9 8.12 -2.39 -4.43
CA MET A 9 8.58 -2.42 -5.84
C MET A 9 10.05 -1.99 -5.99
N PHE A 10 10.75 -1.74 -4.89
CA PHE A 10 12.14 -1.29 -4.97
C PHE A 10 13.03 -2.42 -5.52
N PRO A 11 13.85 -2.16 -6.55
CA PRO A 11 14.68 -3.20 -7.17
C PRO A 11 15.80 -3.71 -6.23
N ASP A 12 16.26 -2.91 -5.26
CA ASP A 12 17.30 -3.28 -4.29
C ASP A 12 16.77 -4.01 -3.05
N ARG A 13 15.82 -4.93 -3.21
CA ARG A 13 15.39 -5.79 -2.08
C ARG A 13 16.53 -6.74 -1.69
N SER A 14 16.70 -6.95 -0.39
CA SER A 14 17.60 -8.00 0.07
C SER A 14 17.02 -9.37 -0.28
N ALA A 15 17.88 -10.35 -0.59
CA ALA A 15 17.45 -11.73 -0.86
C ALA A 15 16.54 -12.30 0.24
N ARG A 16 16.78 -11.89 1.50
CA ARG A 16 15.90 -12.23 2.64
C ARG A 16 14.48 -11.69 2.44
N THR A 17 14.32 -10.43 2.03
CA THR A 17 13.01 -9.80 1.81
C THR A 17 12.25 -10.52 0.70
N GLU A 18 12.94 -10.90 -0.36
CA GLU A 18 12.33 -11.59 -1.49
C GLU A 18 11.84 -12.99 -1.09
N GLU A 19 12.64 -13.75 -0.34
CA GLU A 19 12.20 -15.03 0.21
C GLU A 19 11.00 -14.88 1.15
N GLN A 20 10.96 -13.81 1.95
CA GLN A 20 9.81 -13.53 2.81
C GLN A 20 8.55 -13.22 2.00
N ILE A 21 8.65 -12.42 0.94
CA ILE A 21 7.51 -12.19 0.03
C ILE A 21 7.01 -13.52 -0.54
N GLY A 22 7.91 -14.36 -1.05
CA GLY A 22 7.54 -15.69 -1.55
C GLY A 22 6.90 -16.57 -0.47
N GLY A 23 7.38 -16.49 0.77
CA GLY A 23 6.83 -17.18 1.94
C GLY A 23 5.40 -16.74 2.28
N VAL A 24 5.11 -15.43 2.22
CA VAL A 24 3.75 -14.91 2.42
C VAL A 24 2.80 -15.44 1.35
N CYS A 25 3.20 -15.37 0.07
CA CYS A 25 2.41 -15.92 -1.04
C CYS A 25 2.09 -17.41 -0.80
N LEU A 26 3.09 -18.20 -0.45
CA LEU A 26 2.92 -19.63 -0.17
C LEU A 26 2.08 -19.90 1.09
N SER A 27 2.09 -19.01 2.07
CA SER A 27 1.22 -19.12 3.26
C SER A 27 -0.26 -18.96 2.89
N ILE A 28 -0.58 -17.95 2.07
CA ILE A 28 -1.94 -17.75 1.54
C ILE A 28 -2.41 -18.99 0.78
N ILE A 29 -1.58 -19.50 -0.14
CA ILE A 29 -1.89 -20.68 -0.96
C ILE A 29 -2.10 -21.92 -0.09
N ARG A 30 -1.21 -22.17 0.90
CA ARG A 30 -1.32 -23.32 1.82
C ARG A 30 -2.60 -23.32 2.63
N CYS A 31 -3.12 -22.14 2.98
CA CYS A 31 -4.37 -22.00 3.72
C CYS A 31 -5.62 -22.08 2.81
N GLY A 32 -5.46 -22.28 1.50
CA GLY A 32 -6.56 -22.36 0.54
C GLY A 32 -7.09 -20.99 0.07
N GLY A 33 -6.28 -19.94 0.18
CA GLY A 33 -6.60 -18.62 -0.35
C GLY A 33 -6.33 -18.53 -1.87
N GLU A 34 -7.19 -17.79 -2.58
CA GLU A 34 -6.96 -17.40 -3.97
C GLU A 34 -6.06 -16.16 -4.00
N LEU A 35 -4.93 -16.21 -4.71
CA LEU A 35 -3.91 -15.16 -4.69
C LEU A 35 -3.90 -14.39 -6.01
N TYR A 36 -4.11 -13.07 -5.93
CA TYR A 36 -3.97 -12.12 -7.01
C TYR A 36 -2.71 -11.27 -6.82
N LEU A 37 -1.91 -11.10 -7.88
CA LEU A 37 -0.68 -10.30 -7.85
C LEU A 37 -0.67 -9.28 -9.00
N PRO A 38 -0.27 -8.03 -8.75
CA PRO A 38 0.01 -7.10 -9.84
C PRO A 38 1.09 -7.68 -10.76
N GLU A 39 0.88 -7.63 -12.08
CA GLU A 39 1.81 -8.18 -13.07
C GLU A 39 3.22 -7.57 -12.93
N SER A 40 3.29 -6.24 -12.78
CA SER A 40 4.53 -5.51 -12.55
C SER A 40 5.26 -5.96 -11.28
N PHE A 41 4.52 -6.30 -10.22
CA PHE A 41 5.10 -6.79 -8.99
C PHE A 41 5.63 -8.22 -9.15
N PHE A 42 4.88 -9.12 -9.76
CA PHE A 42 5.30 -10.50 -10.01
C PHE A 42 6.59 -10.56 -10.83
N HIS A 43 6.68 -9.79 -11.92
CA HIS A 43 7.88 -9.74 -12.74
C HIS A 43 9.08 -9.06 -12.06
N SER A 44 8.84 -8.26 -11.01
CA SER A 44 9.93 -7.73 -10.20
C SER A 44 10.58 -8.79 -9.31
N LEU A 45 9.93 -9.93 -9.04
CA LEU A 45 10.44 -10.96 -8.14
C LEU A 45 11.53 -11.82 -8.80
N PRO A 46 12.45 -12.44 -8.04
CA PRO A 46 13.39 -13.40 -8.59
C PRO A 46 12.70 -14.58 -9.28
N GLY A 47 13.33 -15.10 -10.35
CA GLY A 47 12.76 -16.18 -11.17
C GLY A 47 12.44 -17.46 -10.40
N HIS A 48 13.21 -17.80 -9.35
CA HIS A 48 12.92 -18.98 -8.52
C HIS A 48 11.67 -18.80 -7.65
N ILE A 49 11.36 -17.56 -7.23
CA ILE A 49 10.10 -17.26 -6.53
C ILE A 49 8.94 -17.26 -7.51
N GLN A 50 9.10 -16.63 -8.69
CA GLN A 50 8.10 -16.66 -9.75
C GLN A 50 7.71 -18.10 -10.11
N TYR A 51 8.69 -19.00 -10.27
CA TYR A 51 8.44 -20.42 -10.55
C TYR A 51 7.64 -21.13 -9.44
N ARG A 52 7.91 -20.80 -8.16
CA ARG A 52 7.25 -21.42 -7.00
C ARG A 52 5.79 -20.99 -6.85
N ILE A 53 5.47 -19.73 -7.15
CA ILE A 53 4.14 -19.15 -6.88
C ILE A 53 3.28 -19.00 -8.14
N GLY A 54 3.90 -18.86 -9.32
CA GLY A 54 3.24 -18.59 -10.60
C GLY A 54 2.08 -19.52 -10.94
N PRO A 55 2.20 -20.86 -10.76
CA PRO A 55 1.09 -21.78 -11.01
C PRO A 55 -0.13 -21.61 -10.09
N PHE A 56 0.01 -20.83 -9.02
CA PHE A 56 -0.98 -20.71 -7.94
C PHE A 56 -1.47 -19.26 -7.73
N CYS A 57 -1.09 -18.32 -8.61
CA CYS A 57 -1.53 -16.94 -8.55
C CYS A 57 -2.12 -16.47 -9.88
N GLU A 58 -3.06 -15.55 -9.81
CA GLU A 58 -3.61 -14.84 -10.95
C GLU A 58 -2.94 -13.46 -11.06
N LEU A 59 -2.41 -13.14 -12.25
CA LEU A 59 -1.79 -11.84 -12.50
C LEU A 59 -2.85 -10.82 -12.95
N VAL A 60 -2.78 -9.62 -12.39
CA VAL A 60 -3.77 -8.56 -12.63
C VAL A 60 -3.12 -7.22 -12.94
N GLU A 61 -3.76 -6.42 -13.77
CA GLU A 61 -3.35 -5.03 -14.04
C GLU A 61 -3.93 -4.05 -13.01
N THR A 62 -5.17 -4.31 -12.57
CA THR A 62 -5.90 -3.49 -11.59
C THR A 62 -6.38 -4.35 -10.43
N LEU A 63 -6.68 -3.74 -9.27
CA LEU A 63 -7.14 -4.45 -8.09
C LEU A 63 -8.51 -5.11 -8.36
N PRO A 64 -8.61 -6.45 -8.40
CA PRO A 64 -9.88 -7.13 -8.56
C PRO A 64 -10.70 -7.08 -7.26
N PRO A 65 -12.01 -7.43 -7.31
CA PRO A 65 -12.79 -7.62 -6.09
C PRO A 65 -12.21 -8.77 -5.26
N VAL A 66 -11.60 -8.43 -4.12
CA VAL A 66 -10.98 -9.38 -3.17
C VAL A 66 -11.52 -9.16 -1.75
N ASP A 67 -11.35 -10.16 -0.89
CA ASP A 67 -11.80 -10.10 0.50
C ASP A 67 -10.84 -9.30 1.39
N MET A 68 -9.56 -9.25 1.02
CA MET A 68 -8.51 -8.56 1.78
C MET A 68 -7.29 -8.28 0.88
N VAL A 69 -6.60 -7.18 1.16
CA VAL A 69 -5.31 -6.85 0.53
C VAL A 69 -4.18 -7.02 1.54
N LEU A 70 -3.10 -7.70 1.15
CA LEU A 70 -1.87 -7.78 1.92
C LEU A 70 -0.84 -6.78 1.40
N SER A 71 -0.26 -6.01 2.31
CA SER A 71 0.91 -5.16 2.05
C SER A 71 2.15 -5.82 2.66
N VAL A 72 3.09 -6.28 1.83
CA VAL A 72 4.33 -6.92 2.28
C VAL A 72 5.52 -5.97 2.13
N GLY A 73 5.98 -5.42 3.25
CA GLY A 73 7.05 -4.43 3.29
C GLY A 73 7.00 -3.58 4.55
N GLY A 74 7.54 -2.36 4.47
CA GLY A 74 7.41 -1.36 5.54
C GLY A 74 6.21 -0.44 5.37
N ASP A 75 6.13 0.59 6.22
CA ASP A 75 5.03 1.56 6.23
C ASP A 75 4.83 2.26 4.88
N GLY A 76 5.90 2.60 4.14
CA GLY A 76 5.77 3.18 2.80
C GLY A 76 5.09 2.24 1.79
N THR A 77 5.25 0.92 1.94
CA THR A 77 4.52 -0.06 1.11
C THR A 77 3.05 -0.13 1.54
N PHE A 78 2.78 -0.05 2.85
CA PHE A 78 1.42 0.00 3.38
C PHE A 78 0.67 1.24 2.88
N LEU A 79 1.29 2.42 2.93
CA LEU A 79 0.69 3.67 2.44
C LEU A 79 0.34 3.60 0.96
N ARG A 80 1.24 3.04 0.13
CA ARG A 80 0.96 2.85 -1.31
C ARG A 80 -0.19 1.87 -1.52
N THR A 81 -0.23 0.79 -0.74
CA THR A 81 -1.31 -0.21 -0.80
C THR A 81 -2.65 0.39 -0.38
N ALA A 82 -2.67 1.15 0.73
CA ALA A 82 -3.85 1.87 1.20
C ALA A 82 -4.36 2.90 0.16
N ALA A 83 -3.45 3.59 -0.54
CA ALA A 83 -3.82 4.50 -1.61
C ALA A 83 -4.43 3.78 -2.84
N THR A 84 -3.96 2.57 -3.18
CA THR A 84 -4.58 1.74 -4.24
C THR A 84 -5.96 1.23 -3.84
N VAL A 85 -6.14 0.86 -2.56
CA VAL A 85 -7.42 0.38 -2.02
C VAL A 85 -8.42 1.52 -1.84
N ALA A 86 -7.95 2.72 -1.50
CA ALA A 86 -8.72 3.95 -1.37
C ALA A 86 -10.03 3.75 -0.58
N ASP A 87 -11.16 4.18 -1.13
CA ASP A 87 -12.51 4.11 -0.57
C ASP A 87 -13.27 2.82 -0.93
N SER A 88 -12.58 1.79 -1.44
CA SER A 88 -13.22 0.51 -1.82
C SER A 88 -13.78 -0.29 -0.64
N GLY A 89 -13.38 0.04 0.60
CA GLY A 89 -13.79 -0.68 1.81
C GLY A 89 -13.11 -2.03 2.01
N ILE A 90 -12.14 -2.41 1.16
CA ILE A 90 -11.39 -3.67 1.29
C ILE A 90 -10.38 -3.54 2.45
N PRO A 91 -10.36 -4.45 3.44
CA PRO A 91 -9.38 -4.41 4.52
C PRO A 91 -7.94 -4.58 4.03
N VAL A 92 -6.99 -3.86 4.64
CA VAL A 92 -5.55 -3.97 4.35
C VAL A 92 -4.81 -4.57 5.55
N LEU A 93 -4.02 -5.62 5.31
CA LEU A 93 -3.18 -6.31 6.29
C LEU A 93 -1.70 -6.05 6.01
N GLY A 94 -0.98 -5.45 6.94
CA GLY A 94 0.44 -5.10 6.79
C GLY A 94 1.39 -6.15 7.36
N ILE A 95 2.15 -6.81 6.50
CA ILE A 95 3.22 -7.75 6.87
C ILE A 95 4.59 -7.06 6.75
N ASN A 96 5.31 -7.01 7.85
CA ASN A 96 6.64 -6.44 7.96
C ASN A 96 7.74 -7.44 7.61
N THR A 97 8.54 -7.11 6.61
CA THR A 97 9.72 -7.88 6.17
C THR A 97 11.05 -7.22 6.57
N GLY A 98 11.00 -6.16 7.39
CA GLY A 98 12.14 -5.35 7.79
C GLY A 98 12.16 -5.07 9.30
N ARG A 99 12.24 -3.79 9.67
CA ARG A 99 12.09 -3.35 11.07
C ARG A 99 10.62 -3.04 11.33
N LEU A 100 10.14 -3.40 12.52
CA LEU A 100 8.76 -3.14 12.95
C LEU A 100 8.42 -1.64 12.75
N GLY A 101 7.37 -1.39 11.99
CA GLY A 101 6.84 -0.06 11.67
C GLY A 101 5.57 0.23 12.47
N PHE A 102 4.94 1.36 12.18
CA PHE A 102 3.68 1.75 12.83
C PHE A 102 2.46 1.10 12.16
N LEU A 103 2.48 0.94 10.83
CA LEU A 103 1.35 0.46 10.03
C LEU A 103 1.48 -1.04 9.70
N ALA A 104 2.68 -1.48 9.33
CA ALA A 104 2.98 -2.89 9.10
C ALA A 104 3.35 -3.59 10.43
N ALA A 105 2.32 -4.05 11.15
CA ALA A 105 2.45 -4.53 12.52
C ALA A 105 2.77 -6.04 12.64
N ILE A 106 2.53 -6.85 11.62
CA ILE A 106 2.71 -8.31 11.69
C ILE A 106 4.12 -8.66 11.23
N ASN A 107 4.89 -9.37 12.05
CA ASN A 107 6.20 -9.87 11.62
C ASN A 107 6.06 -11.05 10.69
N TYR A 108 7.00 -11.19 9.76
CA TYR A 108 7.06 -12.37 8.88
C TYR A 108 7.04 -13.71 9.63
N SER A 109 7.61 -13.79 10.84
CA SER A 109 7.61 -15.02 11.66
C SER A 109 6.22 -15.53 12.00
N ASP A 110 5.23 -14.63 12.02
CA ASP A 110 3.89 -14.89 12.55
C ASP A 110 2.86 -15.05 11.40
N VAL A 111 3.34 -14.99 10.14
CA VAL A 111 2.49 -15.02 8.94
C VAL A 111 1.65 -16.29 8.85
N ASP A 112 2.23 -17.45 9.14
CA ASP A 112 1.49 -18.73 9.02
C ASP A 112 0.34 -18.81 10.02
N GLU A 113 0.53 -18.31 11.25
CA GLU A 113 -0.54 -18.22 12.26
C GLU A 113 -1.57 -17.16 11.87
N THR A 114 -1.11 -15.96 11.50
CA THR A 114 -1.95 -14.85 11.06
C THR A 114 -2.87 -15.28 9.91
N MET A 115 -2.34 -15.97 8.89
CA MET A 115 -3.14 -16.39 7.75
C MET A 115 -4.22 -17.41 8.15
N GLN A 116 -3.97 -18.27 9.14
CA GLN A 116 -5.00 -19.17 9.66
C GLN A 116 -6.11 -18.41 10.39
N GLU A 117 -5.76 -17.40 11.20
CA GLU A 117 -6.74 -16.54 11.86
C GLU A 117 -7.59 -15.77 10.84
N VAL A 118 -6.95 -15.19 9.82
CA VAL A 118 -7.62 -14.50 8.72
C VAL A 118 -8.61 -15.42 8.00
N MET A 119 -8.20 -16.66 7.69
CA MET A 119 -9.07 -17.64 7.05
C MET A 119 -10.25 -18.07 7.93
N ARG A 120 -10.10 -18.03 9.26
CA ARG A 120 -11.20 -18.24 10.22
C ARG A 120 -12.04 -16.98 10.47
N LYS A 121 -11.70 -15.86 9.83
CA LYS A 121 -12.27 -14.52 10.08
C LYS A 121 -12.10 -14.05 11.52
N ASP A 122 -11.04 -14.51 12.17
CA ASP A 122 -10.69 -14.15 13.54
C ASP A 122 -9.77 -12.92 13.54
N PHE A 123 -10.33 -11.79 13.14
CA PHE A 123 -9.64 -10.51 13.12
C PHE A 123 -10.63 -9.36 13.30
N LYS A 124 -10.11 -8.17 13.59
CA LYS A 124 -10.90 -6.93 13.65
C LYS A 124 -10.43 -5.99 12.56
N VAL A 125 -11.37 -5.30 11.93
CA VAL A 125 -11.09 -4.22 11.00
C VAL A 125 -11.11 -2.92 11.79
N GLU A 126 -10.05 -2.13 11.68
CA GLU A 126 -9.97 -0.76 12.21
C GLU A 126 -10.21 0.21 11.05
N GLU A 127 -11.21 1.08 11.21
CA GLU A 127 -11.47 2.13 10.23
C GLU A 127 -10.52 3.31 10.44
N ARG A 128 -9.93 3.80 9.35
CA ARG A 128 -9.05 4.97 9.36
C ARG A 128 -9.55 6.01 8.38
N SER A 129 -9.61 7.26 8.83
CA SER A 129 -9.93 8.40 7.98
C SER A 129 -8.85 8.61 6.92
N LEU A 130 -9.27 8.92 5.69
CA LEU A 130 -8.39 9.30 4.59
C LEU A 130 -8.61 10.78 4.23
N LEU A 131 -7.55 11.45 3.83
CA LEU A 131 -7.62 12.74 3.16
C LEU A 131 -7.88 12.48 1.67
N LYS A 132 -8.89 13.14 1.10
CA LYS A 132 -9.14 13.15 -0.34
C LYS A 132 -8.65 14.46 -0.94
N LEU A 133 -7.72 14.38 -1.88
CA LEU A 133 -7.19 15.50 -2.63
C LEU A 133 -8.03 15.72 -3.89
N THR A 134 -8.45 16.96 -4.12
CA THR A 134 -9.11 17.41 -5.34
C THR A 134 -8.33 18.56 -5.95
N THR A 135 -8.05 18.48 -7.24
CA THR A 135 -7.38 19.53 -8.01
C THR A 135 -8.32 20.07 -9.09
N ASP A 136 -8.00 21.24 -9.61
CA ASP A 136 -8.58 21.80 -10.81
C ASP A 136 -8.15 21.02 -12.07
N GLU A 137 -8.95 21.12 -13.15
CA GLU A 137 -8.77 20.36 -14.40
C GLU A 137 -7.43 20.63 -15.10
N THR A 138 -6.74 21.72 -14.74
CA THR A 138 -5.43 22.08 -15.26
C THR A 138 -4.30 21.23 -14.67
N PHE A 139 -4.55 20.51 -13.59
CA PHE A 139 -3.60 19.56 -13.01
C PHE A 139 -3.92 18.15 -13.54
N PRO A 140 -2.95 17.39 -14.07
CA PRO A 140 -3.25 16.13 -14.74
C PRO A 140 -3.92 15.13 -13.76
N PRO A 141 -5.18 14.71 -14.02
CA PRO A 141 -5.93 13.87 -13.09
C PRO A 141 -5.30 12.49 -12.88
N ASP A 142 -4.54 11.99 -13.86
CA ASP A 142 -3.91 10.66 -13.80
C ASP A 142 -2.55 10.64 -13.08
N SER A 143 -2.08 11.78 -12.55
CA SER A 143 -0.70 11.94 -12.08
C SER A 143 -0.48 11.67 -10.59
N PHE A 144 -1.54 11.54 -9.77
CA PHE A 144 -1.39 11.29 -8.33
C PHE A 144 -2.55 10.47 -7.74
N ASN A 145 -2.26 9.72 -6.68
CA ASN A 145 -3.31 9.05 -5.89
C ASN A 145 -4.14 10.13 -5.17
N ALA A 146 -5.44 10.17 -5.45
CA ALA A 146 -6.35 11.17 -4.86
C ALA A 146 -6.61 10.97 -3.36
N HIS A 147 -6.05 9.94 -2.73
CA HIS A 147 -6.24 9.63 -1.32
C HIS A 147 -4.91 9.50 -0.58
N ALA A 148 -4.85 10.06 0.63
CA ALA A 148 -3.71 9.96 1.52
C ALA A 148 -4.15 9.49 2.91
N LEU A 149 -3.40 8.55 3.49
CA LEU A 149 -3.66 8.03 4.83
C LEU A 149 -3.01 8.89 5.92
N ASN A 150 -1.81 9.41 5.69
CA ASN A 150 -1.08 10.19 6.68
C ASN A 150 -1.27 11.70 6.44
N GLU A 151 -0.69 12.23 5.36
CA GLU A 151 -0.68 13.66 5.08
C GLU A 151 -0.76 13.98 3.58
N VAL A 152 -1.12 15.24 3.27
CA VAL A 152 -0.93 15.85 1.95
C VAL A 152 0.04 17.00 2.12
N ALA A 153 1.15 16.98 1.38
CA ALA A 153 2.17 18.02 1.45
C ALA A 153 2.23 18.83 0.15
N VAL A 154 2.09 20.15 0.25
CA VAL A 154 2.38 21.10 -0.83
C VAL A 154 3.81 21.58 -0.64
N LEU A 155 4.70 21.29 -1.58
CA LEU A 155 6.13 21.58 -1.48
C LEU A 155 6.61 22.34 -2.72
N LYS A 156 7.57 23.25 -2.53
CA LYS A 156 8.25 23.89 -3.67
C LYS A 156 9.11 22.87 -4.41
N GLN A 157 9.17 22.97 -5.75
CA GLN A 157 10.05 22.14 -6.57
C GLN A 157 11.48 22.70 -6.68
N ASP A 158 11.63 24.01 -6.56
CA ASP A 158 12.92 24.71 -6.66
C ASP A 158 13.34 25.35 -5.33
N THR A 159 14.57 25.86 -5.25
CA THR A 159 15.11 26.47 -4.02
C THR A 159 15.07 28.00 -4.04
N ALA A 160 14.61 28.61 -5.14
CA ALA A 160 14.82 30.03 -5.42
C ALA A 160 13.89 30.97 -4.64
N SER A 161 12.64 30.59 -4.36
CA SER A 161 11.68 31.44 -3.64
C SER A 161 10.70 30.64 -2.76
N MET A 162 10.13 31.31 -1.76
CA MET A 162 9.06 30.74 -0.93
C MET A 162 7.75 30.71 -1.71
N LEU A 163 6.90 29.72 -1.40
CA LEU A 163 5.53 29.65 -1.88
C LEU A 163 4.65 30.63 -1.10
N SER A 164 3.72 31.27 -1.81
CA SER A 164 2.57 31.96 -1.21
C SER A 164 1.36 31.04 -1.24
N ILE A 165 0.99 30.46 -0.09
CA ILE A 165 -0.11 29.49 0.02
C ILE A 165 -1.29 30.16 0.73
N HIS A 166 -2.41 30.31 0.04
CA HIS A 166 -3.65 30.82 0.62
C HIS A 166 -4.48 29.66 1.17
N ALA A 167 -4.67 29.61 2.50
CA ALA A 167 -5.42 28.56 3.16
C ALA A 167 -6.85 29.01 3.47
N TYR A 168 -7.79 28.10 3.22
CA TYR A 168 -9.21 28.29 3.48
C TYR A 168 -9.74 27.09 4.28
N ILE A 169 -10.65 27.34 5.22
CA ILE A 169 -11.42 26.28 5.91
C ILE A 169 -12.89 26.54 5.61
N ASN A 170 -13.59 25.53 5.07
CA ASN A 170 -15.00 25.67 4.68
C ASN A 170 -15.26 26.88 3.77
N ASN A 171 -14.32 27.18 2.85
CA ASN A 171 -14.31 28.34 1.95
C ASN A 171 -14.05 29.71 2.62
N ASP A 172 -13.89 29.76 3.94
CA ASP A 172 -13.50 30.98 4.64
C ASP A 172 -11.99 31.15 4.65
N TYR A 173 -11.51 32.34 4.30
CA TYR A 173 -10.08 32.66 4.31
C TYR A 173 -9.54 32.56 5.73
N LEU A 174 -8.53 31.70 5.91
CA LEU A 174 -7.86 31.52 7.18
C LEU A 174 -6.63 32.43 7.27
N THR A 175 -5.65 32.20 6.39
CA THR A 175 -4.38 32.95 6.36
C THR A 175 -3.61 32.68 5.06
N SER A 176 -2.55 33.47 4.84
CA SER A 176 -1.58 33.28 3.77
C SER A 176 -0.23 32.89 4.36
N TYR A 177 0.28 31.71 4.00
CA TYR A 177 1.61 31.25 4.39
C TYR A 177 2.65 31.67 3.35
N GLN A 178 3.80 32.15 3.83
CA GLN A 178 5.03 32.29 3.04
C GLN A 178 6.00 31.23 3.56
N ALA A 179 6.18 30.14 2.83
CA ALA A 179 6.91 28.97 3.32
C ALA A 179 7.50 28.13 2.19
N ASP A 180 8.37 27.19 2.54
CA ASP A 180 8.87 26.17 1.60
C ASP A 180 7.81 25.10 1.26
N GLY A 181 6.77 25.00 2.10
CA GLY A 181 5.64 24.11 1.90
C GLY A 181 4.63 24.17 3.03
N LEU A 182 3.55 23.39 2.89
CA LEU A 182 2.49 23.20 3.86
C LEU A 182 2.14 21.71 3.93
N VAL A 183 2.00 21.18 5.14
CA VAL A 183 1.57 19.81 5.43
C VAL A 183 0.29 19.89 6.26
#